data_AF-A0A671MW26-F1
#
_entry.id   AF-A0A671MW26-F1
#
_cell.length_a   1.000
_cell.length_b   1.000
_cell.length_c   1.000
_cell.angle_alpha   90.00
_cell.angle_beta   90.00
_cell.angle_gamma   90.00
#
_symmetry.space_group_name_H-M   'P 1'
#
loop_
_entity.id
_entity.type
_entity.pdbx_description
1 polymer ?
#
loop_
_entity_poly.entity_id
_entity_poly.type
_entity_poly.pdbx_seq_one_letter_code
_entity_poly.pdbx_strand_id
1 'polypeptide(L)'
;MHMLVKLIFITAAYMHNIARASGVCGKPELADNTVPVSDLSHNIGASIRIQCAKGYVRKAGTSSLIRCTQQQNHNASWYSELPLKCIRKSCLLQRYLTPGHGMSAPCFLP
;
A
#
# COMPACT_ATOMS: atom_id res chain seq x y z
N MET A 1 -4.06 33.04 -44.01
CA MET A 1 -4.25 31.56 -44.04
C MET A 1 -3.14 30.77 -43.34
N HIS A 2 -1.85 31.18 -43.38
CA HIS A 2 -0.74 30.44 -42.75
C HIS A 2 -0.67 30.51 -41.20
N MET A 3 -1.00 31.66 -40.60
CA MET A 3 -0.92 31.83 -39.13
C MET A 3 -1.97 31.00 -38.37
N LEU A 4 -3.19 30.89 -38.92
CA LEU A 4 -4.26 30.09 -38.30
C LEU A 4 -3.92 28.59 -38.29
N VAL A 5 -3.34 28.12 -39.39
CA VAL A 5 -2.90 26.73 -39.56
C VAL A 5 -1.79 26.38 -38.57
N LYS A 6 -0.82 27.27 -38.35
CA LYS A 6 0.26 27.09 -37.37
C LYS A 6 -0.26 26.98 -35.93
N LEU A 7 -1.25 27.80 -35.56
CA LEU A 7 -1.88 27.75 -34.23
C LEU A 7 -2.58 26.39 -33.98
N ILE A 8 -3.28 25.86 -34.98
CA ILE A 8 -3.94 24.55 -34.89
C ILE A 8 -2.92 23.44 -34.64
N PHE A 9 -1.79 23.41 -35.37
CA PHE A 9 -0.74 22.41 -35.18
C PHE A 9 -0.08 22.47 -33.79
N ILE A 10 0.12 23.67 -33.23
CA ILE A 10 0.71 23.84 -31.90
C ILE A 10 -0.26 23.34 -30.81
N THR A 11 -1.55 23.60 -30.94
CA THR A 11 -2.57 23.14 -29.98
C THR A 11 -2.75 21.62 -30.01
N ALA A 12 -2.71 20.98 -31.18
CA ALA A 12 -2.83 19.51 -31.30
C ALA A 12 -1.67 18.77 -30.63
N ALA A 13 -0.43 19.28 -30.76
CA ALA A 13 0.73 18.72 -30.06
C ALA A 13 0.63 18.87 -28.52
N TYR A 14 -0.03 19.92 -28.04
CA TYR A 14 -0.23 20.14 -26.60
C TYR A 14 -1.26 19.17 -25.99
N MET A 15 -2.30 18.79 -26.73
CA MET A 15 -3.38 17.93 -26.21
C MET A 15 -2.97 16.46 -25.95
N HIS A 16 -1.81 16.01 -26.43
CA HIS A 16 -1.36 14.62 -26.26
C HIS A 16 -0.69 14.30 -24.90
N ASN A 17 -0.45 15.29 -24.03
CA ASN A 17 0.33 15.09 -22.80
C ASN A 17 -0.49 14.92 -21.51
N ILE A 18 -1.82 14.95 -21.57
CA ILE A 18 -2.66 14.79 -20.38
C ILE A 18 -3.31 13.40 -20.40
N ALA A 19 -2.50 12.35 -20.34
CA ALA A 19 -3.00 11.05 -19.92
C ALA A 19 -3.35 11.17 -18.42
N ARG A 20 -4.60 11.55 -18.12
CA ARG A 20 -5.11 11.47 -16.75
C ARG A 20 -5.12 9.99 -16.36
N ALA A 21 -4.34 9.66 -15.34
CA ALA A 21 -4.38 8.40 -14.64
C ALA A 21 -5.81 8.12 -14.13
N SER A 22 -6.63 7.42 -14.91
CA SER A 22 -7.97 7.02 -14.51
C SER A 22 -7.91 5.57 -14.06
N GLY A 23 -7.83 5.36 -12.75
CA GLY A 23 -7.83 4.02 -12.16
C GLY A 23 -8.31 4.08 -10.70
N VAL A 24 -8.98 3.01 -10.27
CA VAL A 24 -9.44 2.83 -8.90
C VAL A 24 -8.86 1.55 -8.33
N CYS A 25 -8.34 1.62 -7.11
CA CYS A 25 -7.99 0.42 -6.36
C CYS A 25 -9.25 -0.14 -5.69
N GLY A 26 -9.49 -1.43 -5.88
CA GLY A 26 -10.55 -2.16 -5.18
C GLY A 26 -10.10 -2.62 -3.79
N LYS A 27 -10.56 -3.81 -3.38
CA LYS A 27 -10.14 -4.44 -2.11
C LYS A 27 -8.61 -4.69 -2.10
N PRO A 28 -7.88 -4.30 -1.04
CA PRO A 28 -6.47 -4.67 -0.89
C PRO A 28 -6.30 -6.14 -0.54
N GLU A 29 -5.20 -6.72 -1.01
CA GLU A 29 -4.73 -8.01 -0.53
C GLU A 29 -4.27 -7.85 0.92
N LEU A 30 -4.88 -8.62 1.82
CA LEU A 30 -4.67 -8.53 3.26
C LEU A 30 -3.60 -9.54 3.68
N ALA A 31 -2.57 -9.06 4.37
CA ALA A 31 -1.61 -9.93 5.03
C ALA A 31 -2.27 -10.76 6.16
N ASP A 32 -1.66 -11.88 6.51
CA ASP A 32 -2.19 -12.75 7.57
C ASP A 32 -2.42 -12.01 8.90
N ASN A 33 -3.46 -12.41 9.62
CA ASN A 33 -3.83 -11.86 10.93
C ASN A 33 -4.12 -10.35 10.89
N THR A 34 -4.69 -9.85 9.80
CA THR A 34 -5.21 -8.49 9.67
C THR A 34 -6.73 -8.45 9.74
N VAL A 35 -7.29 -7.27 10.02
CA VAL A 35 -8.73 -7.03 9.98
C VAL A 35 -9.15 -6.82 8.53
N PRO A 36 -10.26 -7.41 8.08
CA PRO A 36 -10.79 -7.15 6.75
C PRO A 36 -11.05 -5.66 6.54
N VAL A 37 -10.51 -5.14 5.44
CA VAL A 37 -10.75 -3.78 4.97
C VAL A 37 -12.01 -3.79 4.10
N SER A 38 -12.84 -2.75 4.24
CA SER A 38 -14.05 -2.56 3.44
C SER A 38 -13.75 -2.58 1.94
N ASP A 39 -14.68 -3.12 1.15
CA ASP A 39 -14.59 -3.22 -0.32
C ASP A 39 -14.83 -1.87 -1.04
N LEU A 40 -14.40 -0.75 -0.45
CA LEU A 40 -14.54 0.56 -1.05
C LEU A 40 -13.56 0.72 -2.21
N SER A 41 -14.03 1.30 -3.32
CA SER A 41 -13.16 1.75 -4.39
C SER A 41 -12.47 3.05 -3.98
N HIS A 42 -11.15 3.09 -4.17
CA HIS A 42 -10.32 4.22 -3.82
C HIS A 42 -9.58 4.76 -5.05
N ASN A 43 -9.57 6.08 -5.21
CA ASN A 43 -8.85 6.72 -6.32
C ASN A 43 -7.33 6.59 -6.13
N ILE A 44 -6.59 6.67 -7.24
CA ILE A 44 -5.12 6.76 -7.21
C ILE A 44 -4.68 7.92 -6.30
N GLY A 45 -3.70 7.66 -5.44
CA GLY A 45 -3.21 8.59 -4.42
C GLY A 45 -3.83 8.38 -3.04
N ALA A 46 -4.97 7.70 -2.94
CA ALA A 46 -5.60 7.35 -1.67
C ALA A 46 -4.67 6.46 -0.82
N SER A 47 -4.69 6.69 0.49
CA SER A 47 -3.88 5.93 1.44
C SER A 47 -4.77 5.41 2.57
N ILE A 48 -4.61 4.14 2.93
CA ILE A 48 -5.38 3.50 4.00
C ILE A 48 -4.45 2.78 4.96
N ARG A 49 -4.91 2.59 6.20
CA ARG A 49 -4.16 1.91 7.25
C ARG A 49 -4.81 0.58 7.57
N ILE A 50 -4.09 -0.52 7.31
CA ILE A 50 -4.54 -1.87 7.66
C ILE A 50 -4.29 -2.11 9.15
N GLN A 51 -5.30 -2.65 9.84
CA GLN A 51 -5.19 -2.99 11.25
C GLN A 51 -4.87 -4.49 11.42
N CYS A 52 -4.07 -4.81 12.44
CA CYS A 52 -3.88 -6.20 12.85
C CYS A 52 -5.10 -6.68 13.64
N ALA A 53 -5.43 -7.97 13.50
CA ALA A 53 -6.49 -8.64 14.22
C ALA A 53 -6.26 -8.60 15.75
N LYS A 54 -7.33 -8.84 16.51
CA LYS A 54 -7.27 -8.86 17.98
C LYS A 54 -6.22 -9.89 18.46
N GLY A 55 -5.32 -9.45 19.34
CA GLY A 55 -4.21 -10.28 19.85
C GLY A 55 -2.92 -10.18 19.03
N TYR A 56 -2.94 -9.47 17.90
CA TYR A 56 -1.79 -9.19 17.05
C TYR A 56 -1.43 -7.71 17.06
N VAL A 57 -0.18 -7.43 16.73
CA VAL A 57 0.44 -6.11 16.68
C VAL A 57 1.39 -6.05 15.51
N ARG A 58 1.55 -4.85 14.94
CA ARG A 58 2.48 -4.60 13.84
C ARG A 58 3.91 -4.89 14.28
N LYS A 59 4.65 -5.68 13.51
CA LYS A 59 6.09 -5.91 13.73
C LYS A 59 6.86 -4.62 13.45
N ALA A 60 7.81 -4.27 14.34
CA ALA A 60 8.73 -3.17 14.09
C ALA A 60 9.49 -3.36 12.76
N GLY A 61 9.69 -2.27 12.01
CA GLY A 61 10.27 -2.32 10.66
C GLY A 61 9.28 -2.66 9.53
N THR A 62 7.98 -2.82 9.81
CA THR A 62 6.92 -2.97 8.80
C THR A 62 5.96 -1.78 8.81
N SER A 63 5.21 -1.51 7.73
CA SER A 63 4.22 -0.43 7.68
C SER A 63 2.81 -0.99 7.57
N SER A 64 1.85 -0.36 8.26
CA SER A 64 0.42 -0.61 8.06
C SER A 64 -0.20 0.29 6.99
N LEU A 65 0.56 1.25 6.49
CA LEU A 65 0.09 2.21 5.49
C LEU A 65 0.30 1.63 4.10
N ILE A 66 -0.79 1.51 3.34
CA ILE A 66 -0.77 1.15 1.93
C ILE A 66 -1.35 2.29 1.11
N ARG A 67 -0.87 2.45 -0.12
CA ARG A 67 -1.26 3.53 -1.03
C ARG A 67 -1.75 2.97 -2.35
N CYS A 68 -2.84 3.52 -2.84
CA CYS A 68 -3.31 3.23 -4.19
C CYS A 68 -2.41 3.95 -5.19
N THR A 69 -1.67 3.21 -5.99
CA THR A 69 -0.72 3.74 -6.98
C THR A 69 -1.06 3.22 -8.36
N GLN A 70 -0.76 4.01 -9.38
CA GLN A 70 -0.81 3.54 -10.75
C GLN A 70 0.44 2.70 -11.04
N GLN A 71 0.24 1.45 -11.43
CA GLN A 71 1.26 0.57 -11.97
C GLN A 71 1.68 1.01 -13.38
N GLN A 72 2.85 0.56 -13.82
CA GLN A 72 3.40 0.87 -15.15
C GLN A 72 2.46 0.44 -16.28
N ASN A 73 1.64 -0.59 -16.04
CA ASN A 73 0.63 -1.10 -16.98
C ASN A 73 -0.69 -0.30 -17.00
N HIS A 74 -0.68 0.96 -16.55
CA HIS A 74 -1.86 1.81 -16.37
C HIS A 74 -2.94 1.30 -15.40
N ASN A 75 -2.72 0.16 -14.74
CA ASN A 75 -3.66 -0.39 -13.76
C ASN A 75 -3.47 0.27 -12.38
N ALA A 76 -4.54 0.41 -11.60
CA ALA A 76 -4.44 0.88 -10.22
C ALA A 76 -4.29 -0.32 -9.28
N SER A 77 -3.26 -0.31 -8.44
CA SER A 77 -3.02 -1.36 -7.45
C SER A 77 -2.55 -0.78 -6.12
N TRP A 78 -2.79 -1.54 -5.05
CA TRP A 78 -2.26 -1.21 -3.74
C TRP A 78 -0.75 -1.46 -3.70
N TYR A 79 -0.02 -0.50 -3.15
CA TYR A 79 1.42 -0.56 -2.97
C TYR A 79 1.80 -0.18 -1.54
N SER A 80 2.83 -0.85 -1.02
CA SER A 80 3.46 -0.54 0.26
C SER A 80 4.97 -0.70 0.14
N GLU A 81 5.72 0.30 0.59
CA GLU A 81 7.18 0.22 0.67
C GLU A 81 7.65 -0.83 1.68
N LEU A 82 6.87 -1.06 2.74
CA LEU A 82 7.19 -1.97 3.82
C LEU A 82 6.02 -2.94 4.03
N PRO A 83 6.13 -4.22 3.64
CA PRO A 83 5.03 -5.16 3.75
C PRO A 83 4.63 -5.34 5.21
N LEU A 84 3.32 -5.18 5.48
CA LEU A 84 2.77 -5.31 6.82
C LEU A 84 2.97 -6.74 7.34
N LYS A 85 3.53 -6.89 8.53
CA LYS A 85 3.54 -8.17 9.26
C LYS A 85 2.91 -7.99 10.62
N CYS A 86 1.83 -8.72 10.87
CA CYS A 86 1.19 -8.80 12.18
C CYS A 86 1.77 -9.98 12.96
N ILE A 87 2.28 -9.70 14.17
CA ILE A 87 2.83 -10.71 15.09
C ILE A 87 1.98 -10.75 16.36
N ARG A 88 1.94 -11.91 17.03
CA ARG A 88 1.18 -12.04 18.29
C ARG A 88 1.79 -11.13 19.36
N LYS A 89 0.95 -10.47 20.17
CA LYS A 89 1.36 -9.59 21.27
C LYS A 89 2.33 -10.26 22.25
N SER A 90 2.18 -11.56 22.49
CA SER A 90 3.09 -12.34 23.34
C SER A 90 4.54 -12.30 22.85
N CYS A 91 4.78 -12.24 21.53
CA CYS A 91 6.13 -12.12 20.96
C CYS A 91 6.77 -10.74 21.22
N LEU A 92 6.00 -9.69 21.55
CA LEU A 92 6.56 -8.40 22.00
C LEU A 92 6.99 -8.45 23.46
N LEU A 93 6.19 -9.05 24.34
CA LEU A 93 6.50 -9.12 25.76
C LEU A 93 7.82 -9.84 26.02
N GLN A 94 8.13 -10.87 25.21
CA GLN A 94 9.40 -11.59 25.27
C GLN A 94 10.62 -10.67 25.07
N ARG A 95 10.52 -9.63 24.22
CA ARG A 95 11.65 -8.70 23.97
C ARG A 95 11.93 -7.74 25.11
N TYR A 96 10.92 -7.44 25.94
CA TYR A 96 11.09 -6.55 27.09
C TYR A 96 11.64 -7.28 28.32
N LEU A 97 11.51 -8.61 28.38
CA LEU A 97 11.86 -9.41 29.56
C LEU A 97 13.22 -10.11 29.48
N THR A 98 13.92 -10.08 28.34
CA THR A 98 15.26 -10.71 28.23
C THR A 98 16.32 -9.80 27.61
N PRO A 99 17.00 -8.94 28.40
CA PRO A 99 18.32 -8.47 28.05
C PRO A 99 19.33 -9.61 28.33
N GLY A 100 19.50 -10.51 27.35
CA GLY A 100 20.74 -11.28 27.25
C GLY A 100 20.80 -12.71 27.78
N HIS A 101 19.79 -13.56 27.58
CA HIS A 101 20.00 -15.02 27.63
C HIS A 101 19.33 -15.71 26.44
N GLY A 102 20.10 -16.60 25.81
CA GLY A 102 19.74 -17.35 24.61
C GLY A 102 18.58 -18.31 24.82
N MET A 103 18.12 -18.84 23.68
CA MET A 103 16.90 -19.64 23.49
C MET A 103 15.64 -18.78 23.33
N SER A 104 15.64 -17.95 22.28
CA SER A 104 14.41 -17.48 21.67
C SER A 104 13.64 -18.69 21.16
N ALA A 105 12.59 -19.09 21.88
CA ALA A 105 11.54 -19.93 21.31
C ALA A 105 11.14 -19.28 19.97
N PRO A 106 11.26 -19.99 18.84
CA PRO A 106 10.76 -19.45 17.59
C PRO A 106 9.27 -19.20 17.82
N CYS A 107 8.79 -18.00 17.48
CA CYS A 107 7.36 -17.84 17.26
C CYS A 107 7.04 -18.72 16.03
N PHE A 108 6.89 -20.03 16.24
CA PHE A 108 6.33 -20.96 15.28
C PHE A 108 4.93 -20.45 15.03
N LEU A 109 4.75 -19.81 13.87
CA LEU A 109 3.43 -19.75 13.26
C LEU A 109 2.98 -21.20 13.02
N PRO A 110 1.70 -21.53 13.21
CA PRO A 110 1.16 -22.72 12.57
C PRO A 110 1.33 -22.63 11.05
#